data_AF-A0A915P4T6-F1
#
_entry.id   AF-A0A915P4T6-F1
#
_cell.length_a   1.000
_cell.length_b   1.000
_cell.length_c   1.000
_cell.angle_alpha   90.00
_cell.angle_beta   90.00
_cell.angle_gamma   90.00
#
_symmetry.space_group_name_H-M   'P 1'
#
loop_
_entity.id
_entity.type
_entity.pdbx_description
1 polymer ?
#
loop_
_entity_poly.entity_id
_entity_poly.type
_entity_poly.pdbx_seq_one_letter_code
_entity_poly.pdbx_strand_id
1 'polypeptide(L)'
;KCLSVPLDEFVWDIKQRLFESLPQQLNQYFNYGLFLPPCDGRAGKFLLDDRPLRDYPFHDCAPYVELKFKKRVYKMLRLDEKTLRSVHSKSNLRKFSEAVQNKNIQKLDRLCQQGLDPNFHDSHGETPLTLASGIPGSQQVIVQLVGGGAHLDFRNTEGQ
;
A
#
# COMPACT_ATOMS: atom_id res chain seq x y z
N LYS A 1 5.03 -21.02 3.76
CA LYS A 1 5.77 -21.15 5.04
C LYS A 1 4.76 -21.13 6.17
N CYS A 2 4.87 -22.00 7.17
CA CYS A 2 3.94 -22.05 8.30
C CYS A 2 4.66 -21.53 9.55
N LEU A 3 4.00 -20.67 10.31
CA LEU A 3 4.48 -20.14 11.58
C LEU A 3 3.43 -20.42 12.64
N SER A 4 3.86 -20.79 13.85
CA SER A 4 2.98 -20.74 15.02
C SER A 4 2.87 -19.29 15.49
N VAL A 5 1.64 -18.80 15.59
CA VAL A 5 1.33 -17.40 15.88
C VAL A 5 0.22 -17.34 16.93
N PRO A 6 0.49 -16.86 18.14
CA PRO A 6 -0.54 -16.53 19.12
C PRO A 6 -1.50 -15.45 18.58
N LEU A 7 -2.78 -15.56 18.89
CA LEU A 7 -3.80 -14.60 18.43
C LEU A 7 -3.64 -13.19 19.05
N ASP A 8 -2.94 -13.08 20.17
CA ASP A 8 -2.60 -11.80 20.82
C ASP A 8 -1.35 -11.13 20.24
N GLU A 9 -0.60 -11.82 19.38
CA GLU A 9 0.63 -11.26 18.81
C GLU A 9 0.30 -10.16 17.80
N PHE A 10 1.06 -9.07 17.85
CA PHE A 10 0.94 -7.97 16.90
C PHE A 10 1.39 -8.39 15.50
N VAL A 11 0.70 -7.89 14.49
CA VAL A 11 1.03 -8.10 13.07
C VAL A 11 2.48 -7.69 12.78
N TRP A 12 2.96 -6.63 13.42
CA TRP A 12 4.36 -6.21 13.34
C TRP A 12 5.34 -7.32 13.72
N ASP A 13 5.17 -7.95 14.89
CA ASP A 13 6.10 -8.95 15.41
C ASP A 13 6.10 -10.21 14.55
N ILE A 14 4.91 -10.63 14.10
CA ILE A 14 4.75 -11.74 13.15
C ILE A 14 5.53 -11.45 11.86
N LYS A 15 5.44 -10.21 11.37
CA LYS A 15 6.11 -9.78 10.15
C LYS A 15 7.64 -9.75 10.32
N GLN A 16 8.16 -9.29 11.45
CA GLN A 16 9.60 -9.32 11.73
C GLN A 16 10.15 -10.75 11.74
N ARG A 17 9.51 -11.66 12.50
CA ARG A 17 9.89 -13.08 12.52
C ARG A 17 9.79 -13.72 11.14
N LEU A 18 8.77 -13.37 10.36
CA LEU A 18 8.64 -13.84 8.98
C LEU A 18 9.84 -13.38 8.13
N PHE A 19 10.20 -12.09 8.16
CA PHE A 19 11.32 -11.55 7.39
C PHE A 19 12.67 -12.16 7.79
N GLU A 20 12.95 -12.29 9.08
CA GLU A 20 14.17 -12.95 9.59
C GLU A 20 14.29 -14.39 9.10
N SER A 21 13.15 -15.04 8.90
CA SER A 21 13.11 -16.43 8.48
C SER A 21 13.23 -16.61 6.95
N LEU A 22 13.16 -15.55 6.14
CA LEU A 22 13.24 -15.67 4.69
C LEU A 22 14.67 -16.04 4.25
N PRO A 23 14.84 -16.93 3.25
CA PRO A 23 16.17 -17.33 2.77
C PRO A 23 16.92 -16.18 2.07
N GLN A 24 16.19 -15.19 1.57
CA GLN A 24 16.72 -14.00 0.94
C GLN A 24 16.00 -12.78 1.49
N GLN A 25 16.76 -11.73 1.79
CA GLN A 25 16.17 -10.46 2.22
C GLN A 25 15.42 -9.81 1.06
N LEU A 26 14.24 -9.27 1.37
CA LEU A 26 13.45 -8.53 0.40
C LEU A 26 13.95 -7.10 0.33
N ASN A 27 14.24 -6.63 -0.88
CA ASN A 27 14.50 -5.20 -1.08
C ASN A 27 13.27 -4.39 -0.66
N GLN A 28 13.49 -3.30 0.07
CA GLN A 28 12.41 -2.46 0.65
C GLN A 28 11.38 -3.29 1.43
N TYR A 29 11.83 -4.25 2.24
CA TYR A 29 10.97 -5.13 3.03
C TYR A 29 9.91 -4.38 3.85
N PHE A 30 10.22 -3.15 4.27
CA PHE A 30 9.33 -2.27 5.02
C PHE A 30 8.05 -1.86 4.26
N ASN A 31 8.03 -1.99 2.93
CA ASN A 31 6.87 -1.79 2.07
C ASN A 31 6.12 -3.09 1.75
N TYR A 32 6.52 -4.21 2.34
CA TYR A 32 5.72 -5.43 2.35
C TYR A 32 4.80 -5.47 3.57
N GLY A 33 3.62 -6.05 3.40
CA GLY A 33 2.65 -6.27 4.47
C GLY A 33 2.03 -7.65 4.38
N LEU A 34 1.49 -8.11 5.50
CA LEU A 34 0.62 -9.28 5.53
C LEU A 34 -0.73 -8.87 4.93
N PHE A 35 -1.20 -9.64 3.95
CA PHE A 35 -2.42 -9.41 3.20
C PHE A 35 -3.38 -10.57 3.46
N LEU A 36 -4.58 -10.24 3.95
CA LEU A 36 -5.69 -11.17 4.05
C LEU A 36 -6.39 -11.23 2.69
N PRO A 37 -6.41 -12.40 2.01
CA PRO A 37 -7.10 -12.55 0.74
C PRO A 37 -8.62 -12.30 0.85
N PRO A 38 -9.28 -11.94 -0.26
CA PRO A 38 -10.73 -11.82 -0.28
C PRO A 38 -11.40 -13.17 0.03
N CYS A 39 -12.46 -13.16 0.84
CA CYS A 39 -13.20 -14.34 1.28
C CYS A 39 -14.67 -13.96 1.58
N ASP A 40 -15.63 -14.82 1.21
CA ASP A 40 -17.07 -14.62 1.41
C ASP A 40 -17.60 -13.25 0.97
N GLY A 41 -17.20 -12.79 -0.23
CA GLY A 41 -17.61 -11.50 -0.76
C GLY A 41 -16.98 -10.28 -0.05
N ARG A 42 -16.12 -10.48 0.94
CA ARG A 42 -15.30 -9.42 1.54
C ARG A 42 -14.06 -9.20 0.71
N ALA A 43 -13.75 -7.94 0.43
CA ALA A 43 -12.51 -7.56 -0.23
C ALA A 43 -11.30 -7.93 0.65
N GLY A 44 -10.20 -8.31 0.00
CA GLY A 44 -8.93 -8.52 0.70
C GLY A 44 -8.40 -7.21 1.27
N LYS A 45 -7.54 -7.30 2.29
CA LYS A 45 -6.97 -6.12 2.96
C LYS A 45 -5.58 -6.41 3.50
N PHE A 46 -4.74 -5.38 3.58
CA PHE A 46 -3.53 -5.46 4.39
C PHE A 46 -3.89 -5.39 5.87
N LEU A 47 -3.20 -6.20 6.68
CA LEU A 47 -3.29 -6.15 8.12
C LEU A 47 -2.48 -4.94 8.62
N LEU A 48 -3.01 -4.24 9.61
CA LEU A 48 -2.34 -3.13 10.28
C LEU A 48 -1.32 -3.66 11.28
N ASP A 49 -0.09 -3.14 11.19
CA ASP A 49 1.05 -3.57 12.01
C ASP A 49 0.81 -3.39 13.53
N ASP A 50 0.03 -2.37 13.91
CA ASP A 50 -0.29 -1.98 15.29
C ASP A 50 -1.51 -2.70 15.89
N ARG A 51 -1.98 -3.76 15.24
CA ARG A 51 -3.13 -4.57 15.70
C ARG A 51 -2.72 -6.02 15.98
N PRO A 52 -3.32 -6.67 16.99
CA PRO A 52 -3.13 -8.10 17.22
C PRO A 52 -3.84 -8.94 16.14
N LEU A 53 -3.36 -10.17 15.92
CA LEU A 53 -3.92 -11.06 14.89
C LEU A 53 -5.41 -11.38 15.12
N ARG A 54 -5.86 -11.46 16.37
CA ARG A 54 -7.27 -11.73 16.72
C ARG A 54 -8.29 -10.75 16.13
N ASP A 55 -7.85 -9.54 15.79
CA ASP A 55 -8.73 -8.53 15.16
C ASP A 55 -9.07 -8.88 13.70
N TYR A 56 -8.43 -9.91 13.16
CA TYR A 56 -8.62 -10.43 11.81
C TYR A 56 -9.16 -11.86 11.90
N PRO A 57 -10.45 -12.06 12.22
CA PRO A 57 -11.02 -13.39 12.28
C PRO A 57 -10.91 -14.07 10.91
N PHE A 58 -10.28 -15.24 10.89
CA PHE A 58 -10.24 -16.08 9.70
C PHE A 58 -11.52 -16.91 9.66
N HIS A 59 -12.26 -16.82 8.56
CA HIS A 59 -13.57 -17.46 8.44
C HIS A 59 -13.54 -18.80 7.70
N ASP A 60 -12.36 -19.21 7.21
CA ASP A 60 -12.12 -20.47 6.48
C ASP A 60 -11.45 -21.56 7.34
N CYS A 61 -11.55 -22.82 6.88
CA CYS A 61 -10.86 -23.99 7.45
C CYS A 61 -9.32 -23.97 7.34
N ALA A 62 -8.73 -23.01 6.63
CA ALA A 62 -7.27 -22.82 6.56
C ALA A 62 -6.92 -21.32 6.59
N PRO A 63 -6.65 -20.73 7.77
CA PRO A 63 -6.27 -19.34 7.89
C PRO A 63 -4.87 -19.11 7.29
N TYR A 64 -4.78 -18.44 6.15
CA TYR A 64 -3.48 -17.99 5.61
C TYR A 64 -3.53 -16.50 5.25
N VAL A 65 -2.34 -15.90 5.28
CA VAL A 65 -2.08 -14.54 4.82
C VAL A 65 -0.98 -14.58 3.77
N GLU A 66 -1.01 -13.63 2.85
CA GLU A 66 0.00 -13.46 1.82
C GLU A 66 0.99 -12.36 2.24
N LEU A 67 2.29 -12.58 2.10
CA LEU A 67 3.27 -11.49 2.19
C LEU A 67 3.33 -10.79 0.83
N LYS A 68 2.86 -9.54 0.74
CA LYS A 68 2.78 -8.80 -0.53
C LYS A 68 3.41 -7.42 -0.43
N PHE A 69 4.02 -6.97 -1.52
CA PHE A 69 4.38 -5.57 -1.67
C PHE A 69 3.10 -4.73 -1.66
N LYS A 70 3.09 -3.67 -0.85
CA LYS A 70 1.93 -2.79 -0.69
C LYS A 70 1.67 -2.06 -2.00
N LYS A 71 0.50 -2.35 -2.54
CA LYS A 71 -0.11 -1.67 -3.69
C LYS A 71 -1.51 -1.26 -3.29
N ARG A 72 -2.11 -0.36 -4.07
CA ARG A 72 -3.51 0.02 -3.90
C ARG A 72 -4.40 -1.22 -3.93
N VAL A 73 -5.25 -1.36 -2.92
CA VAL A 73 -6.29 -2.39 -2.88
C VAL A 73 -7.53 -1.84 -3.58
N TYR A 74 -7.80 -2.33 -4.79
CA TYR A 74 -8.96 -1.92 -5.57
C TYR A 74 -10.21 -2.63 -5.08
N LYS A 75 -11.23 -1.88 -4.65
CA LYS A 75 -12.55 -2.46 -4.30
C LYS A 75 -13.24 -3.07 -5.53
N MET A 76 -13.13 -2.39 -6.66
CA MET A 76 -13.61 -2.84 -7.96
C MET A 76 -12.62 -2.37 -9.02
N LEU A 77 -11.93 -3.30 -9.68
CA LEU A 77 -11.03 -2.99 -10.79
C LEU A 77 -11.70 -3.39 -12.10
N ARG A 78 -12.24 -2.40 -12.83
CA ARG A 78 -12.79 -2.59 -14.19
C ARG A 78 -11.77 -2.23 -15.26
N LEU A 79 -10.51 -2.55 -15.03
CA LEU A 79 -9.41 -2.25 -15.93
C LEU A 79 -8.74 -3.57 -16.32
N ASP A 80 -8.48 -3.75 -17.60
CA ASP A 80 -7.58 -4.81 -18.05
C ASP A 80 -6.12 -4.45 -17.72
N GLU A 81 -5.26 -5.46 -17.79
CA GLU A 81 -3.86 -5.30 -17.42
C GLU A 81 -3.13 -4.28 -18.31
N LYS A 82 -3.49 -4.18 -19.59
CA LYS A 82 -2.87 -3.26 -20.55
C LYS A 82 -3.19 -1.81 -20.18
N THR A 83 -4.42 -1.54 -19.82
CA THR A 83 -4.90 -0.22 -19.39
C THR A 83 -4.26 0.15 -18.06
N LEU A 84 -4.18 -0.80 -17.13
CA LEU A 84 -3.52 -0.57 -15.85
C LEU A 84 -2.05 -0.21 -16.03
N ARG A 85 -1.31 -0.91 -16.92
CA ARG A 85 0.09 -0.56 -17.25
C ARG A 85 0.20 0.83 -17.87
N SER A 86 -0.74 1.22 -18.73
CA SER A 86 -0.75 2.55 -19.37
C SER A 86 -0.96 3.68 -18.34
N VAL A 87 -1.88 3.48 -17.40
CA VAL A 87 -2.13 4.45 -16.31
C VAL A 87 -0.88 4.67 -15.47
N HIS A 88 -0.06 3.63 -15.25
CA HIS A 88 1.21 3.69 -14.52
C HIS A 88 2.43 3.99 -15.41
N SER A 89 2.23 4.59 -16.59
CA SER A 89 3.37 5.03 -17.41
C SER A 89 4.24 6.04 -16.65
N LYS A 90 5.56 6.06 -16.95
CA LYS A 90 6.51 7.02 -16.34
C LYS A 90 6.04 8.48 -16.46
N SER A 91 5.39 8.83 -17.58
CA SER A 91 4.82 10.17 -17.79
C SER A 91 3.68 10.47 -16.81
N ASN A 92 2.77 9.52 -16.57
CA ASN A 92 1.66 9.70 -15.66
C ASN A 92 2.11 9.76 -14.20
N LEU A 93 3.06 8.91 -13.79
CA LEU A 93 3.64 8.96 -12.44
C LEU A 93 4.29 10.32 -12.17
N ARG A 94 5.09 10.84 -13.12
CA ARG A 94 5.67 12.19 -13.03
C ARG A 94 4.57 13.27 -12.92
N LYS A 95 3.55 13.21 -13.78
CA LYS A 95 2.42 14.16 -13.74
C LYS A 95 1.64 14.11 -12.44
N PHE A 96 1.62 12.95 -11.77
CA PHE A 96 0.99 12.76 -10.47
C PHE A 96 1.83 13.40 -9.36
N SER A 97 3.15 13.15 -9.32
CA SER A 97 4.06 13.82 -8.38
C SER A 97 4.06 15.34 -8.55
N GLU A 98 4.06 15.85 -9.79
CA GLU A 98 3.92 17.29 -10.07
C GLU A 98 2.57 17.84 -9.57
N ALA A 99 1.49 17.04 -9.62
CA ALA A 99 0.20 17.46 -9.08
C ALA A 99 0.20 17.53 -7.55
N VAL A 100 0.91 16.62 -6.88
CA VAL A 100 1.15 16.69 -5.42
C VAL A 100 1.88 17.98 -5.06
N GLN A 101 3.01 18.26 -5.73
CA GLN A 101 3.83 19.45 -5.47
C GLN A 101 3.06 20.76 -5.66
N ASN A 102 2.25 20.83 -6.71
CA ASN A 102 1.44 22.00 -7.02
C ASN A 102 0.09 22.03 -6.25
N LYS A 103 -0.14 21.09 -5.33
CA LYS A 103 -1.40 20.93 -4.57
C LYS A 103 -2.65 20.88 -5.46
N ASN A 104 -2.53 20.28 -6.66
CA ASN A 104 -3.60 20.18 -7.64
C ASN A 104 -4.49 18.95 -7.36
N ILE A 105 -5.39 19.11 -6.40
CA ILE A 105 -6.31 18.05 -5.92
C ILE A 105 -7.16 17.48 -7.06
N GLN A 106 -7.67 18.33 -7.95
CA GLN A 106 -8.53 17.91 -9.07
C GLN A 106 -7.80 16.96 -10.02
N LYS A 107 -6.51 17.21 -10.29
CA LYS A 107 -5.70 16.34 -11.13
C LYS A 107 -5.37 15.02 -10.42
N LEU A 108 -5.08 15.06 -9.12
CA LEU A 108 -4.87 13.85 -8.31
C LEU A 108 -6.11 12.96 -8.30
N ASP A 109 -7.28 13.55 -8.04
CA ASP A 109 -8.56 12.84 -8.05
C ASP A 109 -8.83 12.16 -9.39
N ARG A 110 -8.69 12.88 -10.51
CA ARG A 110 -8.87 12.32 -11.85
C ARG A 110 -7.94 11.15 -12.13
N LEU A 111 -6.65 11.26 -11.78
CA LEU A 111 -5.68 10.17 -11.99
C LEU A 111 -5.97 8.97 -11.09
N CYS A 112 -6.36 9.18 -9.84
CA CYS A 112 -6.80 8.12 -8.94
C CYS A 112 -8.08 7.43 -9.45
N GLN A 113 -9.04 8.16 -10.02
CA GLN A 113 -10.25 7.60 -10.62
C GLN A 113 -9.94 6.77 -11.87
N GLN A 114 -8.91 7.13 -12.62
CA GLN A 114 -8.39 6.31 -13.74
C GLN A 114 -7.67 5.04 -13.29
N GLY A 115 -7.50 4.82 -11.98
CA GLY A 115 -6.88 3.63 -11.42
C GLY A 115 -5.38 3.76 -11.21
N LEU A 116 -4.83 4.98 -11.11
CA LEU A 116 -3.44 5.16 -10.71
C LEU A 116 -3.29 4.78 -9.22
N ASP A 117 -2.27 3.98 -8.93
CA ASP A 117 -1.85 3.58 -7.58
C ASP A 117 -0.89 4.64 -7.01
N PRO A 118 -1.23 5.34 -5.92
CA PRO A 118 -0.35 6.34 -5.32
C PRO A 118 0.80 5.75 -4.49
N ASN A 119 0.95 4.42 -4.41
CA ASN A 119 2.01 3.75 -3.65
C ASN A 119 3.23 3.44 -4.54
N PHE A 120 3.92 4.49 -5.00
CA PHE A 120 5.11 4.37 -5.85
C PHE A 120 6.22 5.31 -5.38
N HIS A 121 7.45 5.03 -5.81
CA HIS A 121 8.59 5.94 -5.69
C HIS A 121 8.74 6.75 -6.98
N ASP A 122 8.90 8.06 -6.86
CA ASP A 122 9.23 8.93 -7.98
C ASP A 122 10.73 8.82 -8.36
N SER A 123 11.20 9.70 -9.25
CA SER A 123 12.60 9.69 -9.70
C SER A 123 13.61 10.07 -8.60
N HIS A 124 13.15 10.64 -7.50
CA HIS A 124 13.96 11.01 -6.33
C HIS A 124 13.84 9.99 -5.19
N GLY A 125 13.06 8.92 -5.37
CA GLY A 125 12.83 7.91 -4.34
C GLY A 125 11.69 8.26 -3.39
N GLU A 126 11.06 9.42 -3.55
CA GLU A 126 9.97 9.89 -2.69
C GLU A 126 8.64 9.23 -3.07
N THR A 127 7.76 9.05 -2.09
CA THR A 127 6.38 8.65 -2.33
C THR A 127 5.49 9.88 -2.48
N PRO A 128 4.33 9.79 -3.15
CA PRO A 128 3.36 10.88 -3.14
C PRO A 128 3.00 11.37 -1.72
N LEU A 129 2.96 10.48 -0.72
CA LEU A 129 2.69 10.85 0.66
C LEU A 129 3.88 11.54 1.33
N THR A 130 5.12 11.07 1.16
CA THR A 130 6.30 11.73 1.73
C THR A 130 6.51 13.11 1.10
N LEU A 131 6.34 13.23 -0.22
CA LEU A 131 6.31 14.52 -0.93
C LEU A 131 5.28 15.47 -0.33
N ALA A 132 4.03 15.02 -0.18
CA ALA A 132 2.97 15.86 0.37
C ALA A 132 3.29 16.30 1.80
N SER A 133 3.85 15.41 2.62
CA SER A 133 4.15 15.66 4.03
C SER A 133 5.22 16.72 4.23
N GLY A 134 6.16 16.86 3.28
CA GLY A 134 7.17 17.92 3.28
C GLY A 134 6.66 19.30 2.84
N ILE A 135 5.42 19.43 2.37
CA ILE A 135 4.88 20.68 1.80
C ILE A 135 3.92 21.37 2.77
N PRO A 136 4.19 22.62 3.19
CA PRO A 136 3.26 23.37 4.03
C PRO A 136 1.88 23.56 3.39
N GLY A 137 0.84 23.30 4.18
CA GLY A 137 -0.55 23.47 3.75
C GLY A 137 -1.05 22.39 2.78
N SER A 138 -0.47 21.18 2.82
CA SER A 138 -0.83 20.04 1.95
C SER A 138 -1.87 19.08 2.55
N GLN A 139 -2.53 19.43 3.67
CA GLN A 139 -3.42 18.50 4.38
C GLN A 139 -4.52 17.93 3.47
N GLN A 140 -5.11 18.76 2.61
CA GLN A 140 -6.11 18.31 1.64
C GLN A 140 -5.52 17.37 0.57
N VAL A 141 -4.26 17.56 0.19
CA VAL A 141 -3.55 16.63 -0.71
C VAL A 141 -3.35 15.28 -0.03
N ILE A 142 -2.93 15.26 1.24
CA ILE A 142 -2.77 14.01 2.01
C ILE A 142 -4.12 13.27 2.09
N VAL A 143 -5.21 13.97 2.44
CA VAL A 143 -6.56 13.39 2.45
C VAL A 143 -6.94 12.81 1.09
N GLN A 144 -6.65 13.53 -0.01
CA GLN A 144 -6.94 13.05 -1.36
C GLN A 144 -6.11 11.81 -1.72
N LEU A 145 -4.83 11.75 -1.34
CA LEU A 145 -3.96 10.59 -1.58
C LEU A 145 -4.44 9.35 -0.82
N VAL A 146 -4.78 9.51 0.47
CA VAL A 146 -5.34 8.43 1.30
C VAL A 146 -6.68 7.96 0.75
N GLY A 147 -7.57 8.89 0.37
CA GLY A 147 -8.82 8.56 -0.33
C GLY A 147 -8.60 7.85 -1.67
N GLY A 148 -7.48 8.14 -2.34
CA GLY A 148 -6.99 7.46 -3.54
C GLY A 148 -6.39 6.08 -3.30
N GLY A 149 -6.24 5.64 -2.04
CA GLY A 149 -5.70 4.33 -1.68
C GLY A 149 -4.20 4.33 -1.37
N ALA A 150 -3.60 5.47 -1.00
CA ALA A 150 -2.25 5.53 -0.47
C ALA A 150 -2.20 4.90 0.93
N HIS A 151 -1.24 4.02 1.18
CA HIS A 151 -0.99 3.47 2.50
C HIS A 151 -0.18 4.47 3.32
N LEU A 152 -0.67 4.80 4.52
CA LEU A 152 -0.03 5.78 5.41
C LEU A 152 1.39 5.41 5.83
N ASP A 153 1.71 4.11 5.79
CA ASP A 153 3.00 3.55 6.17
C ASP A 153 3.82 3.06 4.96
N PHE A 154 3.48 3.52 3.75
CA PHE A 154 4.29 3.30 2.56
C PHE A 154 5.47 4.27 2.54
N ARG A 155 6.66 3.73 2.70
CA ARG A 155 7.89 4.50 2.90
C ARG A 155 8.62 4.80 1.62
N ASN A 156 9.37 5.90 1.61
CA ASN A 156 10.28 6.25 0.51
C ASN A 156 11.46 5.26 0.42
N THR A 157 12.38 5.46 -0.52
CA THR A 157 13.54 4.57 -0.68
C THR A 157 14.51 4.59 0.50
N GLU A 158 14.46 5.62 1.34
CA GLU A 158 15.24 5.75 2.57
C GLU A 158 14.58 5.08 3.78
N GLY A 159 13.32 4.66 3.66
CA GLY A 159 12.57 4.02 4.74
C GLY A 159 11.85 4.99 5.69
N GLN A 160 11.67 6.25 5.28
CA GLN A 160 10.89 7.27 6.00
C GLN A 160 9.39 7.07 5.79
#